data_AF-A0A4Y1ZIP0-F1
#
_entry.id   AF-A0A4Y1ZIP0-F1
#
_cell.length_a   1.000
_cell.length_b   1.000
_cell.length_c   1.000
_cell.angle_alpha   90.00
_cell.angle_beta   90.00
_cell.angle_gamma   90.00
#
_symmetry.space_group_name_H-M   'P 1'
#
loop_
_entity.id
_entity.type
_entity.pdbx_description
1 polymer ?
#
loop_
_entity_poly.entity_id
_entity_poly.type
_entity_poly.pdbx_seq_one_letter_code
_entity_poly.pdbx_strand_id
1 'polypeptide(L)' 'MFVSKGSDEKMEFDRSWIDGIDFSETVLKEINLSSCDFETIRIDVNRAKGLKINQFQATALIASFGIRVVE' A
#
# COMPACT_ATOMS: atom_id res chain seq x y z
N MET A 1 2.91 11.64 -9.79
CA MET A 1 1.81 11.33 -8.86
C MET A 1 0.60 12.16 -9.27
N PHE A 2 -0.35 11.58 -10.00
CA PHE A 2 -1.63 12.25 -10.24
C PHE A 2 -2.55 11.86 -9.09
N VAL A 3 -2.69 12.73 -8.09
CA VAL A 3 -3.78 12.60 -7.11
C VAL A 3 -4.95 13.37 -7.69
N SER A 4 -5.85 12.70 -8.41
CA SER A 4 -7.10 13.33 -8.84
C SER A 4 -8.04 13.40 -7.63
N LYS A 5 -8.37 14.62 -7.21
CA LYS A 5 -9.33 14.86 -6.13
C LYS A 5 -10.74 14.85 -6.72
N GLY A 6 -11.34 13.65 -6.81
CA GLY A 6 -12.75 13.50 -7.16
C GLY A 6 -13.67 14.00 -6.03
N SER A 7 -14.91 14.35 -6.37
CA SER A 7 -15.92 14.95 -5.47
C SER A 7 -16.43 14.05 -4.33
N ASP A 8 -15.88 12.83 -4.20
CA ASP A 8 -15.95 11.96 -3.03
C ASP A 8 -14.52 11.48 -2.74
N GLU A 9 -13.99 11.72 -1.54
CA GLU A 9 -12.57 11.55 -1.15
C GLU A 9 -12.06 10.09 -1.27
N LYS A 10 -11.80 9.61 -2.49
CA LYS A 10 -11.09 8.35 -2.75
C LYS A 10 -9.74 8.65 -3.37
N MET A 11 -8.67 8.31 -2.66
CA MET A 11 -7.33 8.29 -3.25
C MET A 11 -7.23 7.09 -4.17
N GLU A 12 -7.14 7.34 -5.48
CA GLU A 12 -6.87 6.32 -6.49
C GLU A 12 -5.42 6.43 -6.95
N PHE A 13 -4.66 5.34 -6.81
CA PHE A 13 -3.32 5.21 -7.35
C PHE A 13 -3.38 4.22 -8.52
N ASP A 14 -3.39 4.73 -9.75
CA ASP A 14 -3.25 3.88 -10.93
C ASP A 14 -1.79 3.87 -11.39
N ARG A 15 -1.20 2.67 -11.52
CA ARG A 15 0.12 2.40 -12.14
C ARG A 15 1.23 3.36 -11.68
N SER A 16 1.29 3.62 -10.38
CA SER A 16 2.27 4.54 -9.79
C SER A 16 3.39 3.78 -9.11
N TRP A 17 4.63 4.26 -9.28
CA TRP A 17 5.77 3.86 -8.45
C TRP A 17 5.67 4.61 -7.11
N ILE A 18 5.44 3.87 -6.02
CA ILE A 18 5.19 4.42 -4.67
C ILE A 18 6.21 3.92 -3.63
N ASP A 19 7.38 3.50 -4.11
CA ASP A 19 8.44 2.99 -3.25
C ASP A 19 8.93 4.01 -2.22
N GLY A 20 9.19 3.53 -1.00
CA GLY A 20 9.69 4.32 0.12
C GLY A 20 8.66 5.26 0.77
N ILE A 21 7.39 5.27 0.32
CA ILE A 21 6.37 6.15 0.90
C ILE A 21 5.99 5.69 2.31
N ASP A 22 5.83 6.68 3.20
CA ASP A 22 5.30 6.47 4.54
C ASP A 22 3.79 6.74 4.61
N PHE A 23 3.02 5.67 4.78
CA PHE A 23 1.58 5.68 5.00
C PHE A 23 1.21 5.41 6.48
N SER A 24 2.14 5.46 7.43
CA SER A 24 1.85 5.12 8.84
C SER A 24 0.73 5.97 9.44
N GLU A 25 0.61 7.22 9.01
CA GLU A 25 -0.44 8.15 9.47
C GLU A 25 -1.68 8.18 8.55
N THR A 26 -1.72 7.36 7.49
CA THR A 26 -2.83 7.33 6.53
C THR A 26 -3.80 6.19 6.85
N VAL A 27 -5.11 6.46 6.77
CA VAL A 27 -6.13 5.41 6.81
C VAL A 27 -6.19 4.72 5.45
N LEU A 28 -5.71 3.48 5.36
CA LEU A 28 -5.65 2.70 4.11
C LEU A 28 -6.82 1.73 3.94
N LYS A 29 -7.86 1.86 4.77
CA LYS A 29 -9.05 1.01 4.72
C LYS A 29 -9.69 1.06 3.33
N GLU A 30 -9.88 -0.12 2.73
CA GLU A 30 -10.47 -0.33 1.39
C GLU A 30 -9.69 0.27 0.20
N ILE A 31 -8.51 0.86 0.43
CA ILE A 31 -7.64 1.32 -0.66
C ILE A 31 -7.12 0.11 -1.45
N ASN A 32 -7.08 0.24 -2.77
CA ASN A 32 -6.48 -0.76 -3.63
C ASN A 32 -5.17 -0.26 -4.23
N LEU A 33 -4.07 -0.90 -3.84
CA LEU A 33 -2.73 -0.64 -4.37
C LEU A 33 -2.25 -1.77 -5.30
N SER A 34 -3.12 -2.73 -5.66
CA SER A 34 -2.72 -3.92 -6.43
C SER A 34 -2.13 -3.61 -7.82
N SER A 35 -2.38 -2.41 -8.35
CA SER A 35 -1.88 -1.89 -9.63
C SER A 35 -0.64 -1.00 -9.50
N CYS A 36 -0.17 -0.72 -8.28
CA CYS A 36 1.03 0.09 -8.01
C CYS A 36 2.26 -0.79 -7.84
N ASP A 37 3.43 -0.18 -7.95
CA ASP A 37 4.72 -0.85 -7.75
C ASP A 37 5.46 -0.24 -6.56
N PHE A 38 5.99 -1.09 -5.68
CA PHE A 38 6.87 -0.70 -4.57
C PHE A 38 7.74 -1.88 -4.12
N GLU A 39 8.94 -1.58 -3.62
CA GLU A 39 9.79 -2.54 -2.92
C GLU A 39 9.60 -2.42 -1.40
N THR A 40 9.37 -1.19 -0.93
CA THR A 40 9.14 -0.85 0.47
C THR A 40 8.05 0.19 0.60
N ILE A 41 7.18 0.01 1.59
CA ILE A 41 6.28 1.05 2.11
C ILE A 41 6.21 0.91 3.62
N ARG A 42 5.96 2.01 4.32
CA ARG A 42 5.70 1.97 5.76
C ARG A 42 4.20 2.12 6.00
N ILE A 43 3.63 1.25 6.83
CA ILE A 43 2.21 1.28 7.20
C ILE A 43 2.05 1.12 8.70
N ASP A 44 0.91 1.59 9.22
CA ASP A 44 0.38 1.13 10.50
C ASP A 44 -0.65 0.03 10.22
N VAL A 45 -0.39 -1.19 10.72
CA VAL A 45 -1.25 -2.36 10.53
C VAL A 45 -2.68 -2.09 11.01
N ASN A 46 -2.86 -1.30 12.08
CA ASN A 46 -4.17 -0.96 12.61
C ASN A 46 -4.98 -0.09 11.63
N ARG A 47 -4.29 0.73 10.83
CA ARG A 47 -4.89 1.62 9.82
C ARG A 47 -4.95 0.99 8.42
N ALA A 48 -4.27 -0.15 8.22
CA ALA A 48 -4.24 -0.89 6.97
C ALA A 48 -5.31 -1.99 6.85
N LYS A 49 -6.18 -2.15 7.85
CA LYS A 49 -7.27 -3.14 7.79
C LYS A 49 -8.15 -2.92 6.56
N GLY A 50 -8.17 -3.90 5.65
CA GLY A 50 -8.93 -3.85 4.39
C GLY A 50 -8.15 -3.30 3.19
N LEU A 51 -6.87 -2.97 3.34
CA LEU A 51 -5.97 -2.64 2.24
C LEU A 51 -5.90 -3.83 1.27
N LYS A 52 -5.99 -3.56 -0.03
CA LYS A 52 -5.89 -4.55 -1.10
C LYS A 52 -4.53 -4.40 -1.81
N ILE A 53 -3.77 -5.50 -1.81
CA ILE A 53 -2.47 -5.65 -2.46
C ILE A 53 -2.42 -7.00 -3.20
N ASN A 54 -1.50 -7.14 -4.14
CA ASN A 54 -1.25 -8.41 -4.83
C ASN A 54 -0.27 -9.31 -4.06
N GLN A 55 -0.07 -10.54 -4.53
CA GLN A 55 0.78 -11.53 -3.86
C GLN A 55 2.25 -11.10 -3.76
N PHE A 56 2.80 -10.44 -4.78
CA PHE A 56 4.19 -9.97 -4.79
C PHE A 56 4.40 -8.86 -3.74
N GLN A 57 3.46 -7.91 -3.70
CA GLN A 57 3.43 -6.84 -2.70
C GLN A 57 3.27 -7.38 -1.28
N ALA A 58 2.49 -8.45 -1.08
CA ALA A 58 2.35 -9.08 0.23
C ALA A 58 3.69 -9.58 0.76
N THR A 59 4.52 -10.19 -0.08
CA THR A 59 5.88 -10.62 0.30
C THR A 59 6.75 -9.44 0.71
N ALA A 60 6.74 -8.35 -0.06
CA ALA A 60 7.50 -7.13 0.26
C ALA A 60 7.04 -6.51 1.59
N LEU A 61 5.73 -6.46 1.82
CA LEU A 61 5.15 -5.90 3.04
C LEU A 61 5.46 -6.76 4.27
N ILE A 62 5.36 -8.09 4.16
CA ILE A 62 5.68 -9.00 5.27
C ILE A 62 7.17 -8.91 5.64
N ALA A 63 8.05 -8.77 4.64
CA ALA A 63 9.47 -8.56 4.85
C ALA A 63 9.78 -7.26 5.62
N SER A 64 8.99 -6.19 5.45
CA SER A 64 9.19 -4.93 6.18
C SER A 64 8.91 -5.05 7.68
N PHE A 65 8.17 -6.08 8.11
CA PHE A 65 7.98 -6.45 9.52
C PHE A 65 9.06 -7.39 10.06
N GLY A 66 10.12 -7.67 9.29
CA GLY A 66 11.18 -8.62 9.67
C GLY A 66 10.74 -10.09 9.61
N ILE A 67 9.60 -10.37 8.99
CA ILE A 67 9.07 -11.73 8.83
C ILE A 67 9.56 -12.29 7.51
N ARG A 68 10.07 -13.52 7.53
CA ARG A 68 10.56 -14.22 6.33
C ARG A 68 9.49 -15.15 5.79
N VAL A 69 9.15 -14.99 4.51
CA VAL A 69 8.36 -15.96 3.76
C VAL A 69 9.27 -17.11 3.33
N VAL A 70 8.81 -18.35 3.52
CA VAL A 70 9.50 -19.58 3.14
C VAL A 70 8.59 -20.41 2.24
N GLU A 71 9.18 -21.33 1.45
CA GLU A 71 8.46 -22.28 0.59
C GLU A 71 7.72 -23.36 1.39
#